data_AF-A0A0D2M7A0-F1
#
_entry.id   AF-A0A0D2M7A0-F1
#
_cell.length_a   1.000
_cell.length_b   1.000
_cell.length_c   1.000
_cell.angle_alpha   90.00
_cell.angle_beta   90.00
_cell.angle_gamma   90.00
#
_symmetry.space_group_name_H-M   'P 1'
#
loop_
_entity.id
_entity.type
_entity.pdbx_description
1 polymer ?
#
loop_
_entity_poly.entity_id
_entity_poly.type
_entity_poly.pdbx_seq_one_letter_code
_entity_poly.pdbx_strand_id
1 'polypeptide(L)'
;MHSDREALAVGTLLKQVKATTGTVVGTPEPAEVMTAASRSVLTRLDKVEGGVIDFFVPAAEKLLSAGQPSRVLAAALAAMSGFKNVPQPRSLLTGESGRATLRMLCAPGRVDGYQSVAKMLQKITERAGVNFSPDDIGRVRVVADAERGLEGAAFDVTAAVAARLTDPRCVAAAEQQGVVLDKP
;
A
#
# COMPACT_ATOMS: atom_id res chain seq x y z
N MET A 1 10.48 13.35 3.75
CA MET A 1 10.31 11.91 3.97
C MET A 1 11.03 11.57 5.26
N HIS A 2 10.40 10.83 6.16
CA HIS A 2 11.01 10.43 7.43
C HIS A 2 10.61 8.98 7.74
N SER A 3 11.49 8.27 8.43
CA SER A 3 11.19 6.97 9.04
C SER A 3 10.73 7.15 10.49
N ASP A 4 10.15 6.10 11.10
CA ASP A 4 9.75 6.11 12.51
C ASP A 4 10.89 6.52 13.45
N ARG A 5 12.13 6.16 13.11
CA ARG A 5 13.33 6.52 13.89
C ARG A 5 13.63 8.02 13.87
N GLU A 6 13.15 8.71 12.85
CA GLU A 6 13.36 10.13 12.63
C GLU A 6 12.17 10.99 13.13
N ALA A 7 11.14 10.38 13.72
CA ALA A 7 9.98 11.09 14.25
C ALA A 7 10.38 12.19 15.27
N LEU A 8 11.38 11.92 16.12
CA LEU A 8 11.93 12.92 17.05
C LEU A 8 12.60 14.09 16.32
N ALA A 9 13.29 13.82 15.21
CA ALA A 9 13.93 14.84 14.38
C ALA A 9 12.86 15.72 13.70
N VAL A 10 11.77 15.12 13.21
CA VAL A 10 10.62 15.85 12.67
C VAL A 10 9.98 16.76 13.72
N GLY A 11 9.77 16.27 14.94
CA GLY A 11 9.25 17.09 16.04
C GLY A 11 10.16 18.26 16.39
N THR A 12 11.48 18.07 16.31
CA THR A 12 12.46 19.14 16.52
C THR A 12 12.43 20.17 15.38
N LEU A 13 12.33 19.70 14.13
CA LEU A 13 12.22 20.57 12.95
C LEU A 13 10.96 21.43 13.00
N LEU A 14 9.80 20.85 13.33
CA LEU A 14 8.54 21.58 13.46
C LEU A 14 8.64 22.71 14.48
N LYS A 15 9.28 22.45 15.62
CA LYS A 15 9.56 23.48 16.64
C LYS A 15 10.48 24.58 16.11
N GLN A 16 11.54 24.22 15.39
CA GLN A 16 12.51 25.18 14.84
C GLN A 16 11.88 26.10 13.79
N VAL A 17 11.04 25.57 12.91
CA VAL A 17 10.36 26.36 11.86
C VAL A 17 9.10 27.06 12.36
N LYS A 18 8.79 26.96 13.66
CA LYS A 18 7.58 27.52 14.30
C LYS A 18 6.27 27.08 13.63
N ALA A 19 6.26 25.92 13.00
CA ALA A 19 5.04 25.32 12.47
C ALA A 19 4.31 24.62 13.61
N THR A 20 3.07 25.01 13.86
CA THR A 20 2.21 24.44 14.92
C THR A 20 1.64 23.08 14.54
N THR A 21 1.54 22.77 13.25
CA THR A 21 0.95 21.53 12.74
C THR A 21 1.65 21.06 11.47
N GLY A 22 1.85 19.75 11.36
CA GLY A 22 2.23 19.07 10.12
C GLY A 22 1.42 17.78 10.02
N THR A 23 0.89 17.49 8.84
CA THR A 23 0.18 16.23 8.58
C THR A 23 1.14 15.21 8.00
N VAL A 24 1.24 14.04 8.63
CA VAL A 24 1.93 12.91 8.02
C VAL A 24 1.03 12.38 6.91
N VAL A 25 1.52 12.45 5.68
CA VAL A 25 0.84 11.86 4.52
C VAL A 25 1.43 10.47 4.31
N GLY A 26 0.56 9.46 4.23
CA GLY A 26 0.96 8.08 3.97
C GLY A 26 1.61 7.91 2.61
N THR A 27 2.29 6.78 2.43
CA THR A 27 2.81 6.37 1.12
C THR A 27 1.65 6.08 0.18
N PRO A 28 1.66 6.58 -1.07
CA PRO A 28 0.57 6.34 -1.99
C PRO A 28 0.43 4.85 -2.30
N GLU A 29 -0.80 4.38 -2.43
CA GLU A 29 -1.06 3.01 -2.83
C GLU A 29 -0.63 2.78 -4.30
N PRO A 30 -0.25 1.54 -4.69
CA PRO A 30 0.10 1.24 -6.07
C PRO A 30 -0.96 1.69 -7.10
N ALA A 31 -2.25 1.60 -6.76
CA ALA A 31 -3.34 2.04 -7.63
C ALA A 31 -3.35 3.57 -7.83
N GLU A 32 -3.06 4.33 -6.77
CA GLU A 32 -2.94 5.80 -6.84
C GLU A 32 -1.72 6.19 -7.67
N VAL A 33 -0.60 5.49 -7.51
CA VAL A 33 0.60 5.69 -8.33
C VAL A 33 0.28 5.45 -9.81
N MET A 34 -0.39 4.34 -10.14
CA MET A 34 -0.76 4.04 -11.54
C MET A 34 -1.75 5.06 -12.11
N THR A 35 -2.67 5.57 -11.30
CA THR A 35 -3.63 6.60 -11.70
C THR A 35 -2.94 7.95 -11.94
N ALA A 36 -1.99 8.33 -11.09
CA ALA A 36 -1.19 9.54 -11.29
C ALA A 36 -0.28 9.41 -12.52
N ALA A 37 0.29 8.23 -12.73
CA ALA A 37 1.13 7.93 -13.89
C ALA A 37 0.33 8.03 -15.20
N SER A 38 -0.88 7.47 -15.26
CA SER A 38 -1.73 7.54 -16.46
C SER A 38 -2.09 8.98 -16.83
N ARG A 39 -2.42 9.82 -15.84
CA ARG A 39 -2.68 11.26 -16.04
C ARG A 39 -1.45 12.01 -16.54
N SER A 40 -0.28 11.70 -15.98
CA SER A 40 0.97 12.36 -16.34
C SER A 40 1.38 12.10 -17.80
N VAL A 41 1.01 10.94 -18.36
CA VAL A 41 1.24 10.62 -19.77
C VAL A 41 0.43 11.53 -20.69
N LEU A 42 -0.81 11.88 -20.33
CA LEU A 42 -1.64 12.77 -21.14
C LEU A 42 -0.99 14.16 -21.25
N THR A 43 -0.51 14.72 -20.14
CA THR A 43 0.24 15.99 -20.15
C THR A 43 1.54 15.94 -20.96
N ARG A 44 2.14 14.75 -21.12
CA ARG A 44 3.33 14.58 -21.99
C ARG A 44 2.94 14.57 -23.46
N LEU A 45 1.81 13.94 -23.82
CA LEU A 45 1.31 13.93 -25.19
C LEU A 45 0.95 15.33 -25.67
N ASP A 46 0.36 16.17 -24.81
CA ASP A 46 0.01 17.57 -25.14
C ASP A 46 1.21 18.44 -25.51
N LYS A 47 2.44 18.00 -25.18
CA LYS A 47 3.68 18.75 -25.42
C LYS A 47 4.42 18.29 -26.67
N VAL A 48 3.92 17.28 -27.39
CA VAL A 48 4.56 16.78 -28.61
C VAL A 48 4.29 17.75 -29.76
N GLU A 49 5.35 18.19 -30.43
CA GLU A 49 5.24 19.07 -31.60
C GLU A 49 4.59 18.32 -32.77
N GLY A 50 3.68 18.99 -33.49
CA GLY A 50 2.93 18.39 -34.61
C GLY A 50 3.82 17.76 -35.68
N GLY A 51 4.91 18.42 -36.08
CA GLY A 51 5.82 17.88 -37.11
C GLY A 51 6.53 16.58 -36.69
N VAL A 52 6.66 16.33 -35.38
CA VAL A 52 7.17 15.05 -34.87
C VAL A 52 6.12 13.96 -35.06
N ILE A 53 4.83 14.27 -34.87
CA ILE A 53 3.72 13.30 -34.95
C ILE A 53 3.69 12.62 -36.33
N ASP A 54 3.91 13.37 -37.40
CA ASP A 54 3.87 12.87 -38.78
C ASP A 54 4.83 11.70 -39.03
N PHE A 55 6.00 11.68 -38.37
CA PHE A 55 6.95 10.56 -38.46
C PHE A 55 6.44 9.26 -37.80
N PHE A 56 5.50 9.37 -36.85
CA PHE A 56 4.96 8.23 -36.11
C PHE A 56 3.61 7.74 -36.65
N VAL A 57 2.93 8.50 -37.51
CA VAL A 57 1.63 8.13 -38.10
C VAL A 57 1.66 6.73 -38.75
N PRO A 58 2.63 6.37 -39.61
CA PRO A 58 2.65 5.04 -40.24
C PRO A 58 2.78 3.89 -39.23
N ALA A 59 3.54 4.10 -38.15
CA ALA A 59 3.68 3.11 -37.09
C ALA A 59 2.39 2.98 -36.27
N ALA A 60 1.71 4.10 -36.00
CA ALA A 60 0.44 4.12 -35.30
C ALA A 60 -0.65 3.37 -36.09
N GLU A 61 -0.77 3.61 -37.40
CA GLU A 61 -1.73 2.92 -38.27
C GLU A 61 -1.50 1.41 -38.31
N LYS A 62 -0.23 0.99 -38.40
CA LYS A 62 0.15 -0.43 -38.32
C LYS A 62 -0.27 -1.07 -37.00
N LEU A 63 -0.10 -0.37 -35.88
CA LEU A 63 -0.50 -0.83 -34.54
C LEU A 63 -2.01 -0.93 -34.38
N LEU A 64 -2.77 0.05 -34.89
CA LEU A 64 -4.24 0.06 -34.81
C LEU A 64 -4.88 -1.03 -35.67
N SER A 65 -4.21 -1.42 -36.75
CA SER A 65 -4.68 -2.49 -37.67
C SER A 65 -4.58 -3.90 -37.07
N ALA A 66 -3.86 -4.09 -35.96
CA ALA A 66 -3.62 -5.40 -35.33
C ALA A 66 -4.79 -5.94 -34.46
N GLY A 67 -5.90 -5.19 -34.35
CA GLY A 67 -7.04 -5.54 -33.50
C GLY A 67 -6.91 -5.06 -32.05
N GLN A 68 -8.05 -4.85 -31.37
CA GLN A 68 -8.13 -4.21 -30.04
C GLN A 68 -7.36 -2.87 -29.92
N PRO A 69 -7.67 -1.84 -30.73
CA PRO A 69 -6.99 -0.53 -30.71
C PRO A 69 -6.83 0.06 -29.30
N SER A 70 -7.86 -0.05 -28.46
CA SER A 70 -7.85 0.46 -27.09
C SER A 70 -6.78 -0.22 -26.22
N ARG A 71 -6.54 -1.52 -26.41
CA ARG A 71 -5.55 -2.27 -25.64
C ARG A 71 -4.13 -1.95 -26.09
N VAL A 72 -3.93 -1.77 -27.40
CA VAL A 72 -2.65 -1.36 -27.97
C VAL A 72 -2.29 0.06 -27.51
N LEU A 73 -3.25 0.99 -27.57
CA LEU A 73 -3.06 2.34 -27.06
C LEU A 73 -2.77 2.34 -25.55
N ALA A 74 -3.53 1.57 -24.76
CA ALA A 74 -3.29 1.44 -23.32
C ALA A 74 -1.87 0.91 -23.03
N ALA A 75 -1.39 -0.08 -23.79
CA ALA A 75 -0.02 -0.60 -23.65
C ALA A 75 1.05 0.45 -24.01
N ALA A 76 0.83 1.25 -25.05
CA ALA A 76 1.73 2.35 -25.42
C ALA A 76 1.75 3.44 -24.33
N LEU A 77 0.58 3.83 -23.80
CA LEU A 77 0.48 4.78 -22.68
C LEU A 77 1.21 4.25 -21.43
N ALA A 78 1.04 2.97 -21.10
CA ALA A 78 1.77 2.33 -20.00
C ALA A 78 3.30 2.37 -20.25
N ALA A 79 3.76 2.04 -21.46
CA ALA A 79 5.18 2.13 -21.79
C ALA A 79 5.74 3.56 -21.65
N MET A 80 5.01 4.58 -22.09
CA MET A 80 5.39 5.99 -21.95
C MET A 80 5.39 6.49 -20.49
N SER A 81 4.54 5.90 -19.64
CA SER A 81 4.53 6.20 -18.21
C SER A 81 5.79 5.70 -17.49
N GLY A 82 6.55 4.78 -18.11
CA GLY A 82 7.72 4.13 -17.53
C GLY A 82 7.40 2.89 -16.69
N PHE A 83 6.11 2.58 -16.47
CA PHE A 83 5.68 1.39 -15.73
C PHE A 83 5.50 0.19 -16.67
N LYS A 84 6.37 -0.81 -16.52
CA LYS A 84 6.24 -2.11 -17.19
C LYS A 84 5.48 -3.15 -16.35
N ASN A 85 5.48 -2.95 -15.04
CA ASN A 85 4.80 -3.80 -14.06
C ASN A 85 4.05 -2.90 -13.08
N VAL A 86 2.94 -3.39 -12.55
CA VAL A 86 2.27 -2.73 -11.42
C VAL A 86 3.25 -2.71 -10.24
N PRO A 87 3.47 -1.56 -9.58
CA PRO A 87 4.33 -1.49 -8.41
C PRO A 87 3.88 -2.47 -7.35
N GLN A 88 4.82 -3.24 -6.80
CA GLN A 88 4.51 -4.11 -5.68
C GLN A 88 4.30 -3.27 -4.42
N PRO A 89 3.37 -3.66 -3.52
CA PRO A 89 3.28 -3.09 -2.19
C PRO A 89 4.63 -3.18 -1.47
N ARG A 90 4.86 -2.22 -0.57
CA ARG A 90 6.05 -2.21 0.27
C ARG A 90 5.64 -2.23 1.73
N SER A 91 6.43 -2.91 2.55
CA SER A 91 6.32 -2.81 4.00
C SER A 91 6.55 -1.36 4.44
N LEU A 92 5.69 -0.84 5.32
CA LEU A 92 5.88 0.43 6.00
C LEU A 92 6.90 0.31 7.14
N LEU A 93 7.16 -0.91 7.64
CA LEU A 93 8.11 -1.16 8.73
C LEU A 93 9.56 -1.32 8.25
N THR A 94 9.75 -1.86 7.05
CA THR A 94 11.08 -2.24 6.52
C THR A 94 11.36 -1.70 5.10
N GLY A 95 10.34 -1.24 4.36
CA GLY A 95 10.47 -0.83 2.96
C GLY A 95 10.57 -1.98 1.95
N GLU A 96 10.54 -3.23 2.41
CA GLU A 96 10.69 -4.43 1.59
C GLU A 96 9.56 -4.56 0.56
N SER A 97 9.92 -4.77 -0.71
CA SER A 97 8.96 -5.00 -1.81
C SER A 97 8.24 -6.33 -1.65
N GLY A 98 6.98 -6.39 -2.08
CA GLY A 98 6.17 -7.61 -2.07
C GLY A 98 5.59 -7.95 -0.69
N ARG A 99 5.89 -7.14 0.32
CA ARG A 99 5.29 -7.19 1.66
C ARG A 99 4.32 -6.04 1.84
N ALA A 100 3.36 -6.24 2.73
CA ALA A 100 2.43 -5.21 3.17
C ALA A 100 2.36 -5.22 4.69
N THR A 101 2.31 -4.03 5.29
CA THR A 101 2.11 -3.88 6.72
C THR A 101 0.61 -3.86 7.00
N LEU A 102 0.18 -4.72 7.91
CA LEU A 102 -1.15 -4.68 8.52
C LEU A 102 -1.04 -4.17 9.95
N ARG A 103 -2.15 -3.72 10.49
CA ARG A 103 -2.24 -3.28 11.88
C ARG A 103 -3.39 -3.99 12.56
N MET A 104 -3.12 -4.47 13.77
CA MET A 104 -4.08 -5.08 14.68
C MET A 104 -4.17 -4.23 15.95
N LEU A 105 -5.35 -3.69 16.24
CA LEU A 105 -5.60 -2.88 17.44
C LEU A 105 -6.75 -3.49 18.26
N CYS A 106 -6.61 -3.44 19.57
CA CYS A 106 -7.58 -3.98 20.52
C CYS A 106 -7.44 -3.27 21.88
N ALA A 107 -8.23 -3.71 22.87
CA ALA A 107 -8.07 -3.23 24.24
C ALA A 107 -6.63 -3.45 24.75
N PRO A 108 -6.08 -2.53 25.56
CA PRO A 108 -4.72 -2.61 26.09
C PRO A 108 -4.35 -3.96 26.72
N GLY A 109 -3.09 -4.36 26.54
CA GLY A 109 -2.54 -5.60 27.13
C GLY A 109 -2.94 -6.92 26.46
N ARG A 110 -3.73 -6.90 25.38
CA ARG A 110 -4.10 -8.12 24.64
C ARG A 110 -3.12 -8.51 23.53
N VAL A 111 -2.48 -7.53 22.91
CA VAL A 111 -1.51 -7.72 21.82
C VAL A 111 -0.27 -6.88 22.12
N ASP A 112 0.86 -7.55 22.27
CA ASP A 112 2.12 -7.00 22.77
C ASP A 112 3.34 -7.42 21.93
N GLY A 113 3.16 -8.25 20.90
CA GLY A 113 4.26 -8.71 20.06
C GLY A 113 3.89 -9.89 19.16
N TYR A 114 4.92 -10.54 18.62
CA TYR A 114 4.75 -11.60 17.62
C TYR A 114 3.83 -12.73 18.08
N GLN A 115 4.02 -13.23 19.31
CA GLN A 115 3.29 -14.40 19.81
C GLN A 115 1.79 -14.11 19.99
N SER A 116 1.44 -12.93 20.50
CA SER A 116 0.05 -12.51 20.66
C SER A 116 -0.60 -12.21 19.31
N VAL A 117 0.11 -11.60 18.37
CA VAL A 117 -0.35 -11.43 16.97
C VAL A 117 -0.62 -12.78 16.31
N ALA A 118 0.33 -13.72 16.37
CA ALA A 118 0.20 -15.04 15.75
C ALA A 118 -1.02 -15.81 16.27
N LYS A 119 -1.19 -15.86 17.60
CA LYS A 119 -2.35 -16.52 18.24
C LYS A 119 -3.67 -15.87 17.84
N MET A 120 -3.72 -14.54 17.82
CA MET A 120 -4.94 -13.82 17.42
C MET A 120 -5.28 -14.05 15.95
N LEU A 121 -4.30 -13.98 15.06
CA LEU A 121 -4.52 -14.24 13.64
C LEU A 121 -4.98 -15.67 13.39
N GLN A 122 -4.35 -16.68 14.01
CA GLN A 122 -4.81 -18.07 13.93
C GLN A 122 -6.29 -18.19 14.30
N LYS A 123 -6.69 -17.61 15.44
CA LYS A 123 -8.09 -17.64 15.89
C LYS A 123 -9.04 -16.96 14.91
N ILE A 124 -8.65 -15.81 14.36
CA ILE A 124 -9.44 -15.06 13.37
C ILE A 124 -9.58 -15.87 12.08
N THR A 125 -8.48 -16.45 11.58
CA THR A 125 -8.43 -17.16 10.31
C THR A 125 -9.13 -18.51 10.38
N GLU A 126 -9.03 -19.23 11.49
CA GLU A 126 -9.80 -20.45 11.77
C GLU A 126 -11.30 -20.17 11.68
N ARG A 127 -11.76 -19.08 12.31
CA ARG A 127 -13.17 -18.69 12.28
C ARG A 127 -13.64 -18.25 10.90
N ALA A 128 -12.78 -17.60 10.13
CA ALA A 128 -13.07 -17.15 8.77
C ALA A 128 -12.92 -18.27 7.71
N GLY A 129 -12.40 -19.44 8.08
CA GLY A 129 -12.11 -20.52 7.13
C GLY A 129 -10.98 -20.17 6.15
N VAL A 130 -10.02 -19.36 6.58
CA VAL A 130 -8.90 -18.89 5.76
C VAL A 130 -7.61 -19.58 6.22
N ASN A 131 -6.81 -20.06 5.27
CA ASN A 131 -5.52 -20.65 5.59
C ASN A 131 -4.48 -19.57 5.91
N PHE A 132 -3.78 -19.75 7.03
CA PHE A 132 -2.76 -18.84 7.53
C PHE A 132 -1.70 -19.62 8.32
N SER A 133 -0.42 -19.31 8.08
CA SER A 133 0.68 -19.81 8.90
C SER A 133 1.26 -18.66 9.74
N PRO A 134 1.61 -18.88 11.02
CA PRO A 134 2.41 -17.93 11.79
C PRO A 134 3.70 -17.50 11.09
N ASP A 135 4.30 -18.39 10.29
CA ASP A 135 5.53 -18.11 9.54
C ASP A 135 5.33 -17.04 8.44
N ASP A 136 4.08 -16.73 8.08
CA ASP A 136 3.76 -15.62 7.17
C ASP A 136 4.03 -14.24 7.82
N ILE A 137 4.11 -14.17 9.15
CA ILE A 137 4.37 -12.95 9.91
C ILE A 137 5.86 -12.63 9.87
N GLY A 138 6.17 -11.44 9.36
CA GLY A 138 7.51 -10.87 9.33
C GLY A 138 7.74 -9.91 10.49
N ARG A 139 8.25 -8.71 10.18
CA ARG A 139 8.56 -7.69 11.19
C ARG A 139 7.31 -7.31 11.97
N VAL A 140 7.42 -7.24 13.30
CA VAL A 140 6.35 -6.79 14.20
C VAL A 140 6.82 -5.57 15.00
N ARG A 141 5.91 -4.61 15.19
CA ARG A 141 6.08 -3.42 16.01
C ARG A 141 4.83 -3.18 16.85
N VAL A 142 5.03 -2.97 18.15
CA VAL A 142 3.94 -2.53 19.04
C VAL A 142 3.56 -1.11 18.64
N VAL A 143 2.25 -0.87 18.55
CA VAL A 143 1.69 0.43 18.19
C VAL A 143 0.51 0.73 19.11
N ALA A 144 0.21 2.01 19.28
CA ALA A 144 -0.94 2.49 20.05
C ALA A 144 -1.69 3.53 19.23
N ASP A 145 -3.01 3.53 19.37
CA ASP A 145 -3.90 4.57 18.90
C ASP A 145 -4.44 5.31 20.13
N ALA A 146 -3.76 6.42 20.46
CA ALA A 146 -4.05 7.19 21.65
C ALA A 146 -5.44 7.86 21.60
N GLU A 147 -5.94 8.20 20.40
CA GLU A 147 -7.26 8.83 20.24
C GLU A 147 -8.38 7.84 20.54
N ARG A 148 -8.21 6.58 20.11
CA ARG A 148 -9.19 5.52 20.33
C ARG A 148 -8.95 4.73 21.62
N GLY A 149 -7.84 4.98 22.32
CA GLY A 149 -7.44 4.23 23.51
C GLY A 149 -7.15 2.76 23.24
N LEU A 150 -6.68 2.44 22.03
CA LEU A 150 -6.39 1.07 21.60
C LEU A 150 -4.88 0.82 21.51
N GLU A 151 -4.48 -0.42 21.73
CA GLU A 151 -3.10 -0.86 21.57
C GLU A 151 -3.05 -2.16 20.77
N GLY A 152 -1.89 -2.44 20.18
CA GLY A 152 -1.63 -3.71 19.55
C GLY A 152 -0.34 -3.68 18.77
N ALA A 153 -0.38 -4.17 17.53
CA ALA A 153 0.82 -4.30 16.72
C ALA A 153 0.59 -4.04 15.23
N ALA A 154 1.54 -3.36 14.61
CA ALA A 154 1.74 -3.37 13.18
C ALA A 154 2.69 -4.52 12.81
N PHE A 155 2.39 -5.25 11.74
CA PHE A 155 3.17 -6.40 11.33
C PHE A 155 3.17 -6.60 9.82
N ASP A 156 4.28 -7.10 9.29
CA ASP A 156 4.43 -7.35 7.86
C ASP A 156 4.02 -8.76 7.48
N VAL A 157 3.25 -8.89 6.41
CA VAL A 157 2.98 -10.17 5.74
C VAL A 157 3.25 -10.03 4.24
N THR A 158 3.25 -11.13 3.49
CA THR A 158 3.29 -11.04 2.02
C THR A 158 2.03 -10.35 1.49
N ALA A 159 2.10 -9.70 0.34
CA ALA A 159 0.95 -9.03 -0.26
C ALA A 159 -0.26 -9.98 -0.47
N ALA A 160 0.01 -11.25 -0.80
CA ALA A 160 -1.03 -12.28 -0.95
C ALA A 160 -1.71 -12.60 0.39
N VAL A 161 -0.94 -12.76 1.47
CA VAL A 161 -1.48 -12.99 2.81
C VAL A 161 -2.26 -11.76 3.29
N ALA A 162 -1.75 -10.55 3.04
CA ALA A 162 -2.44 -9.31 3.41
C ALA A 162 -3.84 -9.22 2.79
N ALA A 163 -3.97 -9.56 1.50
CA ALA A 163 -5.24 -9.57 0.81
C ALA A 163 -6.23 -10.58 1.42
N ARG A 164 -5.76 -11.75 1.88
CA ARG A 164 -6.61 -12.74 2.57
C ARG A 164 -7.02 -12.29 3.96
N LEU A 165 -6.11 -11.66 4.72
CA LEU A 165 -6.38 -11.19 6.08
C LEU A 165 -7.29 -9.96 6.12
N THR A 166 -7.33 -9.19 5.04
CA THR A 166 -8.23 -8.03 4.86
C THR A 166 -9.51 -8.37 4.09
N ASP A 167 -9.74 -9.64 3.76
CA ASP A 167 -11.03 -10.12 3.25
C ASP A 167 -12.14 -9.82 4.27
N PRO A 168 -13.34 -9.40 3.83
CA PRO A 168 -14.45 -9.06 4.72
C PRO A 168 -14.78 -10.14 5.77
N ARG A 169 -14.57 -11.43 5.46
CA ARG A 169 -14.79 -12.53 6.42
C ARG A 169 -13.79 -12.49 7.58
N CYS A 170 -12.51 -12.23 7.28
CA CYS A 170 -11.46 -12.10 8.29
C CYS A 170 -11.67 -10.84 9.14
N VAL A 171 -12.02 -9.72 8.50
CA VAL A 171 -12.31 -8.46 9.20
C VAL A 171 -13.51 -8.62 10.14
N ALA A 172 -14.62 -9.19 9.67
CA ALA A 172 -15.78 -9.46 10.51
C ALA A 172 -15.46 -10.43 11.67
N ALA A 173 -14.63 -11.45 11.42
CA ALA A 173 -14.19 -12.36 12.47
C ALA A 173 -13.30 -11.66 13.52
N ALA A 174 -12.44 -10.73 13.10
CA ALA A 174 -11.64 -9.89 13.99
C ALA A 174 -12.51 -8.96 14.84
N GLU A 175 -13.50 -8.30 14.24
CA GLU A 175 -14.43 -7.42 14.95
C GLU A 175 -15.22 -8.16 16.04
N GLN A 176 -15.66 -9.40 15.76
CA GLN A 176 -16.30 -10.26 16.77
C GLN A 176 -15.37 -10.64 17.93
N GLN A 177 -14.06 -10.47 17.79
CA GLN A 177 -13.07 -10.66 18.85
C GLN A 177 -12.67 -9.34 19.52
N GLY A 178 -13.34 -8.22 19.17
CA GLY A 178 -13.01 -6.88 19.64
C GLY A 178 -11.68 -6.38 19.09
N VAL A 179 -11.34 -6.76 17.86
CA VAL A 179 -10.08 -6.43 17.20
C VAL A 179 -10.34 -5.71 15.89
N VAL A 180 -9.63 -4.60 15.70
CA VAL A 180 -9.56 -3.87 14.44
C VAL A 180 -8.36 -4.41 13.66
N LEU A 181 -8.60 -4.95 12.47
CA LEU A 181 -7.57 -5.45 11.57
C LEU A 181 -7.64 -4.67 10.25
N ASP A 182 -6.67 -3.79 10.00
CA ASP A 182 -6.67 -2.89 8.86
C ASP A 182 -5.28 -2.74 8.21
N LYS A 183 -5.26 -2.03 7.07
CA LYS A 183 -4.03 -1.46 6.52
C LYS A 183 -3.88 -0.04 7.10
N PRO A 184 -2.78 0.26 7.81
CA PRO A 184 -2.55 1.58 8.38
C PRO A 184 -2.15 2.62 7.33
#